data_AF-A0AAV8ZFK7-F1
#
_entry.id   AF-A0AAV8ZFK7-F1
#
_cell.length_a   1.000
_cell.length_b   1.000
_cell.length_c   1.000
_cell.angle_alpha   90.00
_cell.angle_beta   90.00
_cell.angle_gamma   90.00
#
_symmetry.space_group_name_H-M   'P 1'
#
loop_
_entity.id
_entity.type
_entity.pdbx_description
1 polymer ?
#
loop_
_entity_poly.entity_id
_entity_poly.type
_entity_poly.pdbx_seq_one_letter_code
_entity_poly.pdbx_strand_id
1 'polypeptide(L)' 'MRPQGSLKGNVGLTHLHRRAFNGLQSLRYIDLSSTAITFLPTEGLREIDILKVQNTKSLKVFPSVFNFQKQINKN' A
#
# COMPACT_ATOMS: atom_id res chain seq x y z
N MET A 1 9.40 12.00 -13.94
CA MET A 1 9.02 12.09 -12.51
C MET A 1 8.60 10.70 -12.03
N ARG A 2 8.95 10.29 -10.79
CA ARG A 2 8.43 9.04 -10.21
C ARG A 2 7.02 9.29 -9.67
N PRO A 3 6.01 8.47 -9.99
CA PRO A 3 4.65 8.66 -9.46
C PRO A 3 4.61 8.43 -7.96
N GLN A 4 4.07 9.42 -7.23
CA GLN A 4 3.94 9.41 -5.77
C GLN A 4 2.48 9.64 -5.40
N GLY A 5 2.01 8.93 -4.37
CA GLY A 5 0.74 9.18 -3.71
C GLY A 5 0.94 9.40 -2.20
N SER A 6 0.07 10.19 -1.58
CA SER A 6 0.04 10.36 -0.13
C SER A 6 -1.39 10.48 0.35
N LEU A 7 -1.74 9.69 1.37
CA LEU A 7 -2.97 9.80 2.16
C LEU A 7 -2.63 10.09 3.63
N LYS A 8 -1.39 10.53 3.88
CA LYS A 8 -0.88 10.77 5.23
C LYS A 8 -1.77 11.75 5.99
N GLY A 9 -2.08 11.42 7.23
CA GLY A 9 -2.85 12.29 8.13
C GLY A 9 -4.36 12.27 7.89
N ASN A 10 -4.85 11.45 6.95
CA ASN A 10 -6.27 11.19 6.80
C ASN A 10 -6.76 10.26 7.93
N VAL A 11 -6.93 10.83 9.13
CA VAL A 11 -7.26 10.07 10.35
C VAL A 11 -8.61 9.35 10.27
N GLY A 12 -9.54 9.82 9.44
CA GLY A 12 -10.83 9.18 9.19
C GLY A 12 -10.79 8.08 8.12
N LEU A 13 -9.68 7.91 7.41
CA LEU A 13 -9.52 6.86 6.41
C LEU A 13 -9.37 5.52 7.11
N THR A 14 -10.46 4.76 7.16
CA THR A 14 -10.56 3.46 7.83
C THR A 14 -10.61 2.28 6.88
N HIS A 15 -11.11 2.51 5.65
CA HIS A 15 -11.34 1.47 4.66
C HIS A 15 -10.68 1.83 3.33
N LEU A 16 -9.91 0.89 2.79
CA LEU A 16 -9.44 0.90 1.41
C LEU A 16 -10.05 -0.30 0.69
N HIS A 17 -10.58 -0.07 -0.50
CA HIS A 17 -11.08 -1.16 -1.32
C HIS A 17 -9.93 -2.14 -1.67
N ARG A 18 -10.21 -3.44 -1.77
CA ARG A 18 -9.17 -4.47 -2.05
C ARG A 18 -8.35 -4.19 -3.32
N ARG A 19 -8.95 -3.46 -4.26
CA ARG A 19 -8.37 -3.05 -5.55
C ARG A 19 -7.96 -1.58 -5.61
N ALA A 20 -7.80 -0.91 -4.46
CA ALA A 20 -7.54 0.54 -4.41
C ALA A 20 -6.30 1.00 -5.20
N PHE A 21 -5.32 0.10 -5.41
CA PHE A 21 -4.12 0.39 -6.18
C PHE A 21 -4.06 -0.34 -7.53
N ASN A 22 -5.12 -1.06 -7.94
CA ASN A 22 -5.14 -1.70 -9.25
C ASN A 22 -5.08 -0.64 -10.36
N GLY A 23 -4.32 -0.95 -11.41
CA GLY A 23 -4.05 -0.01 -12.51
C GLY A 23 -2.96 1.02 -12.22
N LEU A 24 -2.52 1.18 -10.96
CA LEU A 24 -1.42 2.08 -10.60
C LEU A 24 -0.04 1.43 -10.81
N GLN A 25 0.19 0.84 -11.99
CA GLN A 25 1.38 0.07 -12.34
C GLN A 25 2.69 0.88 -12.24
N SER A 26 2.58 2.21 -12.32
CA SER A 26 3.71 3.13 -12.20
C SER A 26 3.91 3.68 -10.78
N LEU A 27 3.08 3.30 -9.79
CA LEU A 27 3.22 3.78 -8.41
C LEU A 27 4.54 3.26 -7.81
N ARG A 28 5.39 4.18 -7.35
CA ARG A 28 6.66 3.86 -6.71
C ARG A 28 6.70 4.24 -5.23
N TYR A 29 5.85 5.19 -4.83
CA TYR A 29 5.79 5.69 -3.47
C TYR A 29 4.34 5.84 -3.01
N ILE A 30 4.01 5.35 -1.82
CA ILE A 30 2.76 5.63 -1.14
C ILE A 30 2.98 5.84 0.36
N ASP A 31 2.44 6.94 0.89
CA ASP A 31 2.44 7.23 2.32
C ASP A 31 1.02 7.11 2.88
N LEU A 32 0.81 6.10 3.72
CA LEU A 32 -0.43 5.82 4.45
C LEU A 32 -0.28 6.11 5.95
N SER A 33 0.77 6.85 6.34
CA SER A 33 1.06 7.12 7.74
C SER A 33 -0.02 7.98 8.40
N SER A 34 -0.25 7.79 9.70
CA SER A 34 -1.27 8.51 10.46
C SER A 34 -2.68 8.37 9.86
N THR A 35 -2.99 7.20 9.28
CA THR A 35 -4.36 6.81 8.90
C THR A 35 -4.94 5.82 9.91
N ALA A 36 -6.21 5.48 9.75
CA ALA A 36 -6.91 4.48 10.57
C ALA A 36 -7.25 3.21 9.78
N ILE A 37 -6.53 2.93 8.68
CA ILE A 37 -6.80 1.74 7.87
C ILE A 37 -6.60 0.47 8.69
N THR A 38 -7.50 -0.48 8.53
CA THR A 38 -7.43 -1.79 9.21
C THR A 38 -6.84 -2.88 8.31
N PHE A 39 -6.77 -2.60 7.00
CA PHE A 39 -6.29 -3.51 5.97
C PHE A 39 -5.46 -2.75 4.92
N LEU A 40 -4.35 -3.35 4.50
CA LEU A 40 -3.51 -2.84 3.42
C LEU A 40 -3.71 -3.68 2.15
N PRO A 41 -4.39 -3.17 1.11
CA PRO A 41 -4.47 -3.85 -0.17
C PRO A 41 -3.09 -3.86 -0.85
N THR A 42 -2.65 -5.05 -1.28
CA THR A 42 -1.36 -5.23 -1.98
C THR A 42 -1.51 -5.39 -3.49
N GLU A 43 -2.73 -5.66 -3.98
CA GLU A 43 -3.01 -5.70 -5.42
C GLU A 43 -2.67 -4.35 -6.07
N GLY A 44 -1.68 -4.36 -6.96
CA GLY A 44 -1.19 -3.17 -7.67
C GLY A 44 0.08 -2.54 -7.08
N LEU A 45 0.56 -3.01 -5.92
CA LEU A 45 1.79 -2.51 -5.28
C LEU A 45 3.05 -3.31 -5.65
N ARG A 46 3.08 -3.98 -6.81
CA ARG A 46 4.17 -4.91 -7.20
C ARG A 46 5.49 -4.22 -7.56
N GLU A 47 5.41 -2.93 -7.85
CA GLU A 47 6.55 -2.11 -8.26
C GLU A 47 6.83 -1.02 -7.21
N ILE A 48 6.32 -1.18 -5.98
CA ILE A 48 6.49 -0.16 -4.94
C ILE A 48 7.95 -0.13 -4.45
N ASP A 49 8.57 1.05 -4.49
CA ASP A 49 9.91 1.25 -3.92
C ASP A 49 9.80 1.56 -2.42
N ILE A 50 8.82 2.40 -2.05
CA ILE A 50 8.65 2.91 -0.69
C ILE A 50 7.18 2.89 -0.30
N LEU A 51 6.89 2.15 0.77
CA LEU A 51 5.61 2.13 1.46
C LEU A 51 5.82 2.64 2.89
N LYS A 52 5.14 3.74 3.26
CA LYS A 52 5.16 4.25 4.63
C LYS A 52 3.83 3.99 5.32
N VAL A 53 3.91 3.38 6.50
CA VAL A 53 2.74 3.03 7.33
C VAL A 53 3.01 3.37 8.80
N GLN A 54 3.59 4.55 9.03
CA GLN A 54 3.94 5.00 10.38
C GLN A 54 2.67 5.44 11.12
N ASN A 55 2.62 5.27 12.45
CA ASN A 55 1.48 5.73 13.28
C ASN A 55 0.09 5.23 12.84
N THR A 56 0.01 4.10 12.14
CA THR A 56 -1.25 3.51 11.64
C THR A 56 -1.66 2.36 12.57
N LYS A 57 -2.02 2.70 13.81
CA LYS A 57 -2.16 1.72 14.91
C LYS A 57 -3.29 0.71 14.71
N SER A 58 -4.24 1.01 13.83
CA SER A 58 -5.36 0.15 13.44
C SER A 58 -4.96 -0.99 12.51
N LEU A 59 -3.86 -0.86 11.76
CA LEU A 59 -3.35 -1.92 10.90
C LEU A 59 -2.62 -2.96 11.75
N LYS A 60 -3.36 -4.00 12.18
CA LYS A 60 -2.84 -5.03 13.08
C LYS A 60 -2.05 -6.12 12.37
N VAL A 61 -2.36 -6.36 11.10
CA VAL A 61 -1.72 -7.40 10.29
C VAL A 61 -1.06 -6.72 9.11
N PHE A 62 0.25 -6.87 9.02
CA PHE A 62 1.00 -6.43 7.86
C PHE A 62 1.11 -7.59 6.85
N PRO A 63 0.85 -7.36 5.56
CA PRO A 63 0.96 -8.41 4.55
C PRO A 63 2.40 -8.92 4.41
N SER A 64 2.52 -10.18 3.98
CA SER A 64 3.81 -10.80 3.68
C SER A 64 4.60 -9.99 2.64
N VAL A 65 5.92 -9.95 2.78
CA VAL A 65 6.80 -9.31 1.79
C VAL A 65 6.61 -9.87 0.37
N PHE A 66 6.24 -11.15 0.27
CA PHE A 66 5.93 -11.83 -0.99
C PHE A 66 4.75 -11.20 -1.76
N ASN A 67 3.89 -10.42 -1.08
CA ASN A 67 2.77 -9.73 -1.71
C ASN A 67 3.17 -8.45 -2.46
N PHE A 68 4.39 -7.94 -2.23
CA PHE A 68 4.89 -6.70 -2.85
C PHE A 68 5.86 -6.95 -4.01
N GLN A 69 6.34 -8.19 -4.17
CA GLN A 69 7.21 -8.53 -5.28
C GLN A 69 6.41 -9.05 -6.48
N LYS A 70 6.99 -8.88 -7.67
CA LYS A 70 6.52 -9.56 -8.86
C LYS A 70 6.66 -11.07 -8.62
N GLN A 71 5.54 -11.79 -8.61
CA GLN A 71 5.58 -13.25 -8.55
C GLN A 71 6.27 -13.75 -9.82
N ILE A 72 7.48 -14.32 -9.66
CA ILE A 72 8.16 -15.01 -10.75
C ILE A 72 7.51 -16.39 -10.80
N ASN A 73 6.59 -16.58 -11.73
CA ASN A 73 6.12 -17.91 -12.08
C ASN A 73 7.31 -18.65 -12.71
N LYS A 74 7.93 -19.55 -11.95
CA LYS A 74 8.85 -20.54 -12.50
C LYS A 74 7.99 -21.62 -13.15
N ASN A 75 7.99 -21.63 -14.48
CA ASN A 75 7.56 -22.80 -15.26
C ASN A 75 8.70 -23.81 -15.27
#